data_AF-A0A7S0ZAI1-F1
#
_entry.id   AF-A0A7S0ZAI1-F1
#
_cell.length_a   1.000
_cell.length_b   1.000
_cell.length_c   1.000
_cell.angle_alpha   90.00
_cell.angle_beta   90.00
_cell.angle_gamma   90.00
#
_symmetry.space_group_name_H-M   'P 1'
#
loop_
_entity.id
_entity.type
_entity.pdbx_description
1 polymer ?
#
loop_
_entity_poly.entity_id
_entity_poly.type
_entity_poly.pdbx_seq_one_letter_code
_entity_poly.pdbx_strand_id
1 'polypeptide(L)'
;MNYSGYGTPGSSASSNPNSAENYSAPTSVNSWSRNEEIEVIISQEGDVQLVVRGVKGEECIKLTEEIQEALGIVVSQEKTSEFYQKNFNTNITQIQNENKTSSW
;
A
#
# COMPACT_ATOMS: atom_id res chain seq x y z
N MET A 1 15.07 40.50 -27.34
CA MET A 1 14.37 39.89 -26.19
C MET A 1 15.08 38.58 -25.88
N ASN A 2 15.88 38.59 -24.81
CA ASN A 2 16.62 37.43 -24.31
C ASN A 2 15.70 36.63 -23.38
N TYR A 3 15.50 35.35 -23.65
CA TYR A 3 15.13 34.38 -22.63
C TYR A 3 16.18 33.27 -22.64
N SER A 4 16.96 33.25 -21.57
CA SER A 4 18.07 32.34 -21.33
C SER A 4 17.60 30.90 -21.37
N GLY A 5 18.17 30.11 -22.28
CA GLY A 5 18.02 28.65 -22.29
C GLY A 5 18.73 28.05 -21.09
N TYR A 6 18.02 27.19 -20.36
CA TYR A 6 18.62 26.37 -19.32
C TYR A 6 19.60 25.39 -19.97
N GLY A 7 20.88 25.56 -19.65
CA GLY A 7 21.95 24.69 -20.08
C GLY A 7 21.75 23.28 -19.52
N THR A 8 21.98 22.28 -20.37
CA THR A 8 22.21 20.91 -19.94
C THR A 8 23.60 20.84 -19.32
N PRO A 9 23.76 20.41 -18.05
CA PRO A 9 25.08 20.02 -17.58
C PRO A 9 25.41 18.66 -18.23
N GLY A 10 26.16 18.73 -19.33
CA GLY A 10 26.90 17.59 -19.86
C GLY A 10 27.87 17.12 -18.78
N SER A 11 27.60 15.95 -18.21
CA SER A 11 28.55 15.26 -17.34
C SER A 11 29.42 14.39 -18.24
N SER A 12 30.65 14.86 -18.47
CA SER A 12 31.74 14.13 -19.10
C SER A 12 32.06 12.84 -18.33
N ALA A 13 32.37 11.78 -19.08
CA ALA A 13 32.73 10.48 -18.57
C ALA A 13 34.00 10.54 -17.68
N SER A 14 33.93 9.91 -16.51
CA SER A 14 35.09 9.40 -15.79
C SER A 14 34.80 7.95 -15.44
N SER A 15 35.42 7.07 -16.22
CA SER A 15 35.44 5.62 -16.01
C SER A 15 36.34 5.28 -14.82
N ASN A 16 35.73 4.92 -13.70
CA ASN A 16 36.38 4.08 -12.69
C ASN A 16 35.49 2.83 -12.46
N PRO A 17 35.89 1.63 -12.91
CA PRO A 17 35.03 0.45 -12.84
C PRO A 17 34.93 -0.23 -11.46
N ASN A 18 35.59 0.27 -10.40
CA ASN A 18 35.66 -0.41 -9.10
C ASN A 18 35.42 0.48 -7.87
N SER A 19 34.39 1.31 -7.90
CA SER A 19 33.85 1.93 -6.68
C SER A 19 32.34 1.96 -6.72
N ALA A 20 31.72 0.80 -6.92
CA ALA A 20 30.34 0.55 -6.51
C ALA A 20 30.32 0.60 -4.97
N GLU A 21 30.41 1.82 -4.45
CA GLU A 21 30.07 2.09 -3.07
C GLU A 21 28.67 1.53 -2.87
N ASN A 22 28.58 0.67 -1.87
CA ASN A 22 27.41 0.01 -1.38
C ASN A 22 26.43 1.06 -0.83
N TYR A 23 25.87 1.89 -1.72
CA TYR A 23 24.66 2.64 -1.46
C TYR A 23 23.54 1.62 -1.53
N SER A 24 23.35 0.93 -0.40
CA SER A 24 22.07 0.33 -0.07
C SER A 24 21.05 1.48 -0.06
N ALA A 25 20.40 1.71 -1.20
CA ALA A 25 19.20 2.53 -1.22
C ALA A 25 18.27 1.95 -0.14
N PRO A 26 17.75 2.75 0.81
CA PRO A 26 16.78 2.22 1.75
C PRO A 26 15.65 1.65 0.90
N THR A 27 15.38 0.35 1.05
CA THR A 27 14.17 -0.27 0.53
C THR A 27 13.03 0.43 1.21
N SER A 28 12.59 1.54 0.62
CA SER A 28 11.43 2.27 1.05
C SER A 28 10.26 1.36 0.72
N VAL A 29 9.96 0.44 1.65
CA VAL A 29 8.58 0.00 1.83
C VAL A 29 7.85 1.30 2.02
N ASN A 30 7.19 1.76 0.96
CA ASN A 30 6.40 2.95 1.09
C ASN A 30 5.16 2.52 1.86
N SER A 31 5.33 2.49 3.18
CA SER A 31 4.29 2.47 4.16
C SER A 31 3.61 3.82 4.09
N TRP A 32 2.98 4.11 2.94
CA TRP A 32 1.94 5.09 2.87
C TRP A 32 0.88 4.60 3.84
N SER A 33 0.67 5.38 4.89
CA SER A 33 -0.35 5.18 5.89
C SER A 33 -1.67 4.90 5.17
N ARG A 34 -2.02 3.62 5.03
CA ARG A 34 -3.38 3.23 4.68
C ARG A 34 -4.19 3.50 5.93
N ASN A 35 -4.73 4.71 6.02
CA ASN A 35 -5.59 5.09 7.12
C ASN A 35 -6.90 4.33 6.93
N GLU A 36 -7.12 3.38 7.81
CA GLU A 36 -8.39 2.69 7.97
C GLU A 36 -9.17 3.47 9.01
N GLU A 37 -10.37 3.91 8.64
CA GLU A 37 -11.22 4.72 9.49
C GLU A 37 -12.56 4.04 9.68
N ILE A 38 -13.00 3.99 10.92
CA ILE A 38 -14.31 3.49 11.31
C ILE A 38 -15.02 4.62 12.05
N GLU A 39 -16.11 5.10 11.45
CA GLU A 39 -17.01 6.08 12.05
C GLU A 39 -18.25 5.37 12.58
N VAL A 40 -18.58 5.63 13.84
CA VAL A 40 -19.73 5.06 14.56
C VAL A 40 -20.69 6.18 14.90
N ILE A 41 -21.89 6.13 14.34
CA ILE A 41 -22.94 7.12 14.57
C ILE A 41 -24.04 6.44 15.38
N ILE A 42 -24.34 6.99 16.56
CA ILE A 42 -25.37 6.46 17.47
C ILE A 42 -26.53 7.45 17.50
N SER A 43 -27.72 7.02 17.10
CA SER A 43 -28.94 7.83 17.14
C SER A 43 -29.47 7.94 18.58
N GLN A 44 -30.31 8.94 18.85
CA GLN A 44 -31.00 9.04 20.15
C GLN A 44 -32.00 7.90 20.38
N GLU A 45 -32.41 7.22 19.31
CA GLU A 45 -33.33 6.08 19.31
C GLU A 45 -32.59 4.76 19.59
N GLY A 46 -31.25 4.78 19.55
CA GLY A 46 -30.39 3.62 19.84
C GLY A 46 -29.89 2.88 18.60
N ASP A 47 -30.20 3.37 17.40
CA ASP A 47 -29.65 2.82 16.15
C ASP A 47 -28.16 3.14 16.03
N VAL A 48 -27.40 2.17 15.57
CA VAL A 48 -25.96 2.31 15.35
C VAL A 48 -25.65 2.15 13.88
N GLN A 49 -25.02 3.17 13.29
CA GLN A 49 -24.53 3.14 11.92
C GLN A 49 -23.00 3.06 11.93
N LEU A 50 -22.47 2.12 11.13
CA LEU A 50 -21.04 1.87 10.98
C LEU A 50 -20.60 2.28 9.57
N VAL A 51 -19.66 3.22 9.47
CA VAL A 51 -19.11 3.69 8.19
C VAL A 51 -17.62 3.38 8.16
N VAL A 52 -17.20 2.52 7.22
CA VAL A 52 -15.80 2.08 7.07
C VAL A 52 -15.18 2.70 5.82
N ARG A 53 -13.97 3.26 5.97
CA ARG A 53 -13.18 3.86 4.87
C ARG A 53 -11.77 3.29 4.87
N GLY A 54 -11.17 3.23 3.67
CA GLY A 54 -9.77 2.79 3.50
C GLY A 54 -9.54 1.28 3.39
N VAL A 55 -10.55 0.46 3.70
CA VAL A 55 -10.49 -1.01 3.63
C VAL A 55 -11.03 -1.52 2.30
N LYS A 56 -10.35 -2.49 1.69
CA LYS A 56 -10.69 -3.01 0.35
C LYS A 56 -11.16 -4.46 0.40
N GLY A 57 -12.12 -4.79 -0.46
CA GLY A 57 -12.55 -6.18 -0.62
C GLY A 57 -13.23 -6.77 0.61
N GLU A 58 -13.12 -8.09 0.73
CA GLU A 58 -13.71 -8.89 1.81
C GLU A 58 -13.11 -8.60 3.20
N GLU A 59 -11.96 -7.93 3.25
CA GLU A 59 -11.33 -7.50 4.51
C GLU A 59 -12.24 -6.55 5.29
N CYS A 60 -13.05 -5.75 4.59
CA CYS A 60 -14.06 -4.91 5.21
C CYS A 60 -15.10 -5.72 5.99
N ILE A 61 -15.54 -6.87 5.46
CA ILE A 61 -16.53 -7.72 6.15
C ILE A 61 -15.95 -8.24 7.46
N LYS A 62 -14.75 -8.82 7.40
CA LYS A 62 -14.08 -9.39 8.56
C LYS A 62 -13.84 -8.35 9.65
N LEU A 63 -13.42 -7.15 9.26
CA LEU A 63 -13.19 -6.06 10.20
C LEU A 63 -14.49 -5.64 10.91
N THR A 64 -15.62 -5.64 10.19
CA THR A 64 -16.90 -5.24 10.77
C THR A 64 -17.64 -6.34 11.52
N GLU A 65 -17.29 -7.61 11.30
CA GLU A 65 -18.00 -8.78 11.85
C GLU A 65 -18.02 -8.76 13.38
N GLU A 66 -16.84 -8.68 14.01
CA GLU A 66 -16.70 -8.63 15.47
C GLU A 66 -17.41 -7.41 16.09
N ILE A 67 -17.40 -6.28 15.37
CA ILE A 67 -18.06 -5.04 15.81
C ILE A 67 -19.58 -5.20 15.74
N GLN A 68 -20.09 -5.77 14.66
CA GLN A 68 -21.53 -6.02 14.48
C GLN A 68 -22.06 -7.01 15.52
N GLU A 69 -21.33 -8.10 15.79
CA GLU A 69 -21.71 -9.07 16.84
C GLU A 69 -21.81 -8.43 18.23
N ALA A 70 -20.93 -7.48 18.54
CA ALA A 70 -20.98 -6.75 19.81
C ALA A 70 -22.13 -5.72 19.88
N LEU A 71 -22.51 -5.13 18.75
CA LEU A 71 -23.54 -4.07 18.68
C LEU A 71 -24.96 -4.63 18.52
N GLY A 72 -25.14 -5.79 17.87
CA GLY A 72 -26.43 -6.47 17.73
C GLY A 72 -26.72 -6.98 16.32
N ILE A 73 -27.94 -6.75 15.83
CA ILE A 73 -28.43 -7.30 14.55
C ILE A 73 -28.26 -6.26 13.44
N VAL A 74 -27.63 -6.66 12.32
CA VAL A 74 -27.51 -5.81 11.14
C VAL A 74 -28.86 -5.71 10.42
N VAL A 75 -29.43 -4.51 10.38
CA VAL A 75 -30.71 -4.23 9.71
C VAL A 75 -30.54 -3.85 8.24
N SER A 76 -29.41 -3.25 7.88
CA SER A 76 -29.08 -2.86 6.50
C SER A 76 -27.57 -2.79 6.30
N GLN A 77 -27.12 -3.04 5.07
CA GLN A 77 -25.71 -2.96 4.70
C GLN A 77 -25.57 -2.40 3.28
N GLU A 78 -24.72 -1.39 3.13
CA GLU A 78 -24.36 -0.80 1.84
C GLU A 78 -22.84 -0.91 1.62
N LYS A 79 -22.43 -1.29 0.40
CA LYS A 79 -21.02 -1.51 0.04
C LYS A 79 -20.49 -0.30 -0.70
N THR A 80 -19.36 0.25 -0.24
CA THR A 80 -18.66 1.34 -0.90
C THR A 80 -17.89 0.86 -2.14
N SER A 81 -17.38 1.78 -2.95
CA SER A 81 -16.60 1.45 -4.15
C SER A 81 -15.34 0.63 -3.84
N GLU A 82 -14.76 0.88 -2.67
CA GLU A 82 -13.56 0.26 -2.12
C GLU A 82 -13.77 -1.23 -1.83
N PHE A 83 -14.99 -1.61 -1.46
CA PHE A 83 -15.37 -3.00 -1.30
C PHE A 83 -15.17 -3.82 -2.59
N TYR A 84 -15.36 -3.20 -3.76
CA TYR A 84 -15.23 -3.89 -5.04
C TYR A 84 -13.79 -3.84 -5.59
N GLN A 85 -12.85 -3.18 -4.91
CA GLN A 85 -11.45 -3.15 -5.32
C GLN A 85 -10.72 -4.45 -4.95
N LYS A 86 -9.98 -5.00 -5.90
CA LYS A 86 -9.15 -6.18 -5.67
C LYS A 86 -7.88 -5.83 -4.89
N ASN A 87 -7.58 -6.62 -3.86
CA ASN A 87 -6.31 -6.56 -3.16
C ASN A 87 -5.22 -7.25 -4.00
N PHE A 88 -4.33 -6.46 -4.62
CA PHE A 88 -3.14 -6.98 -5.28
C PHE A 88 -2.03 -7.17 -4.24
N ASN A 89 -2.01 -8.32 -3.56
CA ASN A 89 -0.85 -8.74 -2.79
C ASN A 89 0.18 -9.34 -3.76
N THR A 90 1.07 -8.49 -4.28
CA THR A 90 2.19 -8.94 -5.12
C THR A 90 3.22 -9.64 -4.23
N ASN A 91 3.06 -10.95 -4.04
CA ASN A 91 4.12 -11.78 -3.49
C ASN A 91 5.25 -11.85 -4.52
N ILE A 92 6.34 -11.13 -4.29
CA ILE A 92 7.52 -11.16 -5.16
C ILE A 92 8.27 -12.45 -4.86
N THR A 93 8.04 -13.50 -5.64
CA THR A 93 8.81 -14.73 -5.55
C THR A 93 10.24 -14.46 -6.04
N GLN A 94 11.18 -14.25 -5.12
CA GLN A 94 12.60 -14.15 -5.44
C GLN A 94 13.07 -15.52 -5.97
N ILE A 95 13.31 -15.62 -7.28
CA ILE A 95 13.98 -16.77 -7.88
C ILE A 95 15.42 -16.76 -7.34
N GLN A 96 15.70 -17.59 -6.34
CA GLN A 96 17.06 -17.86 -5.85
C GLN A 96 17.79 -18.65 -6.95
N ASN A 97 18.59 -17.96 -7.73
CA ASN A 97 19.51 -18.56 -8.68
C ASN A 97 20.67 -19.22 -7.92
N GLU A 98 20.55 -20.53 -7.68
CA GLU A 98 21.65 -21.36 -7.21
C GLU A 98 22.79 -21.34 -8.24
N ASN A 99 23.81 -20.53 -7.98
CA ASN A 99 25.10 -20.59 -8.65
C ASN A 99 25.86 -21.85 -8.21
N LYS A 100 25.44 -23.01 -8.72
CA LYS A 100 26.19 -24.26 -8.58
C LYS A 100 27.48 -24.19 -9.41
N THR A 101 28.51 -23.54 -8.86
CA THR A 101 29.88 -23.72 -9.31
C THR A 101 30.34 -25.09 -8.82
N SER A 102 29.98 -26.12 -9.57
CA SER A 102 30.64 -27.42 -9.46
C SER A 102 32.06 -27.26 -9.97
N SER A 103 33.01 -27.29 -9.02
CA SER A 103 34.41 -27.56 -9.27
C SER A 103 34.54 -28.90 -10.01
N TRP A 104 35.17 -28.86 -11.19
CA TRP A 104 36.14 -29.82 -11.74
C TRP A 104 36.95 -29.09 -12.82
#